data_AF-A0A3C1KC49-F1
#
_entry.id   AF-A0A3C1KC49-F1
#
_cell.length_a   1.000
_cell.length_b   1.000
_cell.length_c   1.000
_cell.angle_alpha   90.00
_cell.angle_beta   90.00
_cell.angle_gamma   90.00
#
_symmetry.space_group_name_H-M   'P 1'
#
loop_
_entity.id
_entity.type
_entity.pdbx_description
1 polymer ?
#
loop_
_entity_poly.entity_id
_entity_poly.type
_entity_poly.pdbx_seq_one_letter_code
_entity_poly.pdbx_strand_id
1 'polypeptide(L)' 'QEPHRVARYLEELAGLYHRWYDNCRVIPLGDDTIDDVHRTRLWLNDATGQVLRNGLDLLGVSAPDRM' A
#
# COMPACT_ATOMS: atom_id res chain seq x y z
N GLN A 1 -21.84 -15.10 0.43
CA GLN A 1 -20.56 -14.41 0.19
C GLN A 1 -19.65 -14.65 1.39
N GLU A 2 -18.34 -14.76 1.20
CA GLU A 2 -17.37 -15.09 2.27
C GLU A 2 -16.47 -13.86 2.57
N PRO A 3 -16.98 -12.84 3.27
CA PRO A 3 -16.26 -11.58 3.51
C PRO A 3 -14.93 -11.76 4.27
N HIS A 4 -14.81 -12.84 5.05
CA HIS A 4 -13.58 -13.20 5.74
C HIS A 4 -12.39 -13.43 4.79
N ARG A 5 -12.64 -13.83 3.54
CA ARG A 5 -11.57 -14.00 2.54
C ARG A 5 -10.97 -12.66 2.14
N VAL A 6 -11.80 -11.63 1.96
CA VAL A 6 -11.34 -10.27 1.67
C VAL A 6 -10.55 -9.72 2.84
N ALA A 7 -11.06 -9.84 4.07
CA ALA A 7 -10.36 -9.38 5.26
C ALA A 7 -8.97 -10.02 5.40
N ARG A 8 -8.88 -11.34 5.24
CA ARG A 8 -7.60 -12.07 5.32
C ARG A 8 -6.62 -11.68 4.21
N TYR A 9 -7.12 -11.47 2.99
CA TYR A 9 -6.28 -10.98 1.89
C TYR A 9 -5.72 -9.58 2.17
N LEU A 10 -6.54 -8.67 2.70
CA LEU A 10 -6.09 -7.32 3.03
C LEU A 10 -5.07 -7.31 4.16
N GLU A 11 -5.23 -8.17 5.17
CA GLU A 11 -4.25 -8.37 6.24
C GLU A 11 -2.89 -8.85 5.67
N GLU A 12 -2.91 -9.87 4.82
CA GLU A 12 -1.71 -10.40 4.18
C GLU A 12 -1.03 -9.36 3.27
N LEU A 13 -1.82 -8.65 2.46
CA LEU A 13 -1.34 -7.58 1.59
C LEU A 13 -0.69 -6.45 2.40
N ALA A 14 -1.34 -6.01 3.48
CA ALA A 14 -0.79 -4.98 4.36
C ALA A 14 0.53 -5.42 4.99
N GLY A 15 0.64 -6.69 5.43
CA GLY A 15 1.88 -7.24 5.97
C GLY A 15 3.02 -7.31 4.94
N LEU A 16 2.72 -7.70 3.69
CA LEU A 16 3.68 -7.70 2.59
C LEU A 16 4.12 -6.28 2.23
N TYR A 17 3.17 -5.36 2.15
CA TYR A 17 3.43 -3.96 1.85
C TYR A 17 4.31 -3.30 2.92
N HIS A 18 4.03 -3.54 4.20
CA HIS A 18 4.81 -2.96 5.29
C HIS A 18 6.28 -3.39 5.24
N ARG A 19 6.54 -4.68 5.00
CA ARG A 19 7.91 -5.18 4.79
C ARG A 19 8.56 -4.56 3.56
N TRP A 20 7.83 -4.40 2.46
CA TRP A 20 8.37 -3.77 1.27
C TRP A 20 8.72 -2.30 1.52
N TYR A 21 7.84 -1.54 2.16
CA TYR A 21 8.01 -0.11 2.42
C TYR A 21 9.23 0.17 3.32
N ASP A 22 9.47 -0.68 4.31
CA ASP A 22 10.65 -0.61 5.18
C ASP A 22 11.97 -0.85 4.41
N ASN A 23 11.96 -1.81 3.48
CA ASN A 23 13.14 -2.17 2.69
C ASN A 23 13.36 -1.30 1.45
N CYS A 24 12.31 -0.66 0.92
CA CYS A 24 12.31 0.05 -0.34
C CYS A 24 11.83 1.49 -0.16
N ARG A 25 12.77 2.39 0.10
CA ARG A 25 12.46 3.82 0.27
C ARG A 25 11.83 4.40 -1.01
N VAL A 26 10.64 4.97 -0.87
CA VAL A 26 9.89 5.57 -1.98
C VAL A 26 10.48 6.91 -2.41
N ILE A 27 10.94 7.70 -1.44
CA ILE A 27 11.55 9.02 -1.67
C ILE A 27 13.08 8.96 -1.58
N PRO A 28 13.81 9.87 -2.26
CA PRO A 28 15.27 9.99 -2.08
C PRO A 28 15.66 10.35 -0.64
N LEU A 29 16.92 10.11 -0.27
CA LEU A 29 17.47 10.45 1.04
C LEU A 29 18.33 11.71 0.94
N GLY A 30 18.08 12.69 1.82
CA GLY A 30 18.88 13.93 1.83
C GLY A 30 18.80 14.67 0.49
N ASP A 31 19.96 14.86 -0.13
CA ASP A 31 20.09 15.60 -1.39
C ASP A 31 20.15 14.69 -2.63
N ASP A 32 19.84 13.39 -2.48
CA ASP A 32 19.79 12.44 -3.59
C ASP A 32 18.73 12.84 -4.65
N THR A 33 19.00 12.54 -5.92
CA THR A 33 18.11 12.89 -7.03
C THR A 33 16.91 11.95 -7.17
N ILE A 34 15.79 12.47 -7.69
CA ILE A 34 14.60 11.65 -8.01
C ILE A 34 14.82 10.90 -9.32
N ASP A 35 15.19 9.63 -9.19
CA ASP A 35 15.32 8.69 -10.30
C ASP A 35 14.04 7.86 -10.56
N ASP A 36 14.04 7.10 -11.65
CA ASP A 36 12.91 6.26 -12.08
C ASP A 36 12.49 5.21 -11.06
N VAL A 37 13.43 4.73 -10.22
CA VAL A 37 13.11 3.81 -9.13
C VAL A 37 12.14 4.44 -8.13
N HIS A 38 12.29 5.72 -7.80
CA HIS A 38 11.40 6.43 -6.88
C HIS A 38 10.00 6.57 -7.47
N ARG A 39 9.91 6.92 -8.76
CA ARG A 39 8.64 7.00 -9.49
C ARG A 39 7.93 5.65 -9.52
N THR A 40 8.67 4.59 -9.81
CA THR A 40 8.12 3.22 -9.87
C THR A 40 7.64 2.76 -8.50
N ARG A 41 8.39 3.05 -7.43
CA ARG A 41 7.99 2.75 -6.05
C ARG A 41 6.75 3.55 -5.64
N LEU A 42 6.63 4.81 -6.06
CA LEU A 42 5.43 5.61 -5.83
C LEU A 42 4.20 4.99 -6.51
N TRP A 43 4.33 4.50 -7.74
CA TRP A 43 3.23 3.80 -8.41
C TRP A 43 2.79 2.53 -7.67
N LEU A 44 3.75 1.75 -7.14
CA LEU A 44 3.42 0.57 -6.34
C LEU A 44 2.71 0.95 -5.02
N ASN A 45 3.17 2.01 -4.36
CA ASN A 45 2.51 2.59 -3.18
C ASN A 45 1.06 2.96 -3.48
N ASP A 46 0.81 3.69 -4.57
CA ASP A 46 -0.51 4.17 -4.94
C ASP A 46 -1.46 3.02 -5.32
N ALA A 47 -0.95 2.04 -6.09
CA ALA A 47 -1.68 0.84 -6.46
C ALA A 47 -2.08 0.02 -5.24
N THR A 48 -1.15 -0.17 -4.28
CA THR A 48 -1.44 -0.89 -3.04
C THR A 48 -2.49 -0.15 -2.22
N GLY A 49 -2.37 1.17 -2.09
CA GLY A 49 -3.36 2.01 -1.42
C GLY A 49 -4.74 1.89 -2.06
N GLN A 50 -4.82 1.81 -3.39
CA GLN A 50 -6.10 1.63 -4.09
C GLN A 50 -6.76 0.29 -3.76
N VAL A 51 -5.97 -0.80 -3.75
CA VAL A 51 -6.48 -2.13 -3.40
C VAL A 51 -6.98 -2.17 -1.96
N LEU A 52 -6.23 -1.57 -1.02
CA LEU A 52 -6.63 -1.48 0.39
C LEU A 52 -7.93 -0.69 0.55
N ARG A 53 -8.05 0.49 -0.08
CA ARG A 53 -9.28 1.30 -0.03
C ARG A 53 -10.48 0.54 -0.58
N ASN A 54 -10.34 -0.09 -1.76
CA ASN A 54 -11.42 -0.87 -2.36
C ASN A 54 -11.83 -2.05 -1.47
N GLY A 55 -10.85 -2.76 -0.89
CA GLY A 55 -11.11 -3.90 -0.04
C GLY A 55 -11.81 -3.51 1.27
N LEU A 56 -11.38 -2.41 1.90
CA LEU A 56 -12.01 -1.89 3.12
C LEU A 56 -13.45 -1.42 2.85
N ASP A 57 -13.68 -0.75 1.71
CA ASP A 57 -15.03 -0.35 1.26
C ASP A 57 -15.96 -1.56 1.07
N LEU A 58 -15.46 -2.65 0.45
CA LEU A 58 -16.20 -3.91 0.35
C LEU A 58 -16.55 -4.55 1.70
N LEU A 59 -15.78 -4.24 2.76
CA LEU A 59 -16.04 -4.69 4.12
C LEU A 59 -16.92 -3.70 4.91
N GLY A 60 -17.33 -2.57 4.32
CA GLY A 60 -18.09 -1.52 4.99
C GLY A 60 -17.28 -0.72 6.01
N VAL A 61 -15.95 -0.69 5.86
CA VAL A 61 -15.02 0.02 6.74
C VAL A 61 -14.42 1.20 5.99
N SER A 62 -14.45 2.39 6.60
CA SER A 62 -13.79 3.56 6.01
C SER A 62 -12.27 3.39 6.04
N ALA A 63 -11.62 3.56 4.90
CA ALA A 63 -10.17 3.70 4.84
C ALA A 63 -9.77 5.13 5.22
N PRO A 64 -8.79 5.33 6.12
CA PRO A 64 -8.33 6.67 6.47
C PRO A 64 -7.51 7.28 5.32
N ASP A 65 -7.67 8.60 5.11
CA ASP A 65 -6.91 9.36 4.10
C ASP A 65 -5.42 9.55 4.48
N ARG A 66 -5.08 9.27 5.74
CA ARG A 66 -3.72 9.29 6.27
C ARG A 66 -3.52 8.07 7.16
N MET A 67 -2.47 7.28 6.90
CA MET A 67 -1.97 6.27 7.82
C MET A 67 -0.85 6.85 8.67
#